data_AF-A0A1E7Q7N3-F1
#
_entry.id   AF-A0A1E7Q7N3-F1
#
_cell.length_a   1.000
_cell.length_b   1.000
_cell.length_c   1.000
_cell.angle_alpha   90.00
_cell.angle_beta   90.00
_cell.angle_gamma   90.00
#
_symmetry.space_group_name_H-M   'P 1'
#
loop_
_entity.id
_entity.type
_entity.pdbx_description
1 polymer ?
#
loop_
_entity_poly.entity_id
_entity_poly.type
_entity_poly.pdbx_seq_one_letter_code
_entity_poly.pdbx_strand_id
1 'polypeptide(L)' 'MHRIHHSQRPEETNSNYSFNLTVWDKLFGSYRKTATKIDQELDIGLVQYQKPEQNSGLGYLLSLPFRRQK' A
#
# COMPACT_ATOMS: atom_id res chain seq x y z
N MET A 1 4.80 -1.92 -10.38
CA MET A 1 4.59 -3.23 -9.74
C MET A 1 4.45 -3.07 -8.24
N HIS A 2 5.53 -2.82 -7.49
CA HIS A 2 5.44 -2.69 -6.02
C HIS A 2 4.50 -1.55 -5.57
N ARG A 3 4.39 -0.44 -6.30
CA ARG A 3 3.35 0.58 -6.02
C ARG A 3 1.91 0.02 -6.01
N ILE A 4 1.61 -1.00 -6.83
CA ILE A 4 0.28 -1.60 -6.95
C ILE A 4 -0.06 -2.34 -5.65
N HIS A 5 0.94 -2.95 -5.02
CA HIS A 5 0.83 -3.52 -3.67
C HIS A 5 0.47 -2.45 -2.62
N HIS A 6 0.90 -1.20 -2.80
CA HIS A 6 0.54 -0.08 -1.90
C HIS A 6 -0.83 0.55 -2.20
N SER A 7 -1.55 0.08 -3.22
CA SER A 7 -2.91 0.52 -3.53
C SER A 7 -3.85 0.25 -2.36
N GLN A 8 -4.87 1.09 -2.20
CA GLN A 8 -5.96 0.87 -1.25
C GLN A 8 -6.94 -0.23 -1.68
N ARG A 9 -6.90 -0.67 -2.95
CA ARG A 9 -7.82 -1.68 -3.49
C ARG A 9 -7.34 -3.09 -3.12
N PRO A 10 -8.13 -3.91 -2.38
CA PRO A 10 -7.66 -5.21 -1.88
C PRO A 10 -7.10 -6.15 -2.95
N GLU A 11 -7.66 -6.16 -4.16
CA GLU A 11 -7.21 -6.97 -5.28
C GLU A 11 -5.89 -6.50 -5.91
N GLU A 12 -5.48 -5.26 -5.63
CA GLU A 12 -4.19 -4.68 -6.02
C GLU A 12 -3.20 -4.79 -4.86
N THR A 13 -3.63 -4.51 -3.62
CA THR A 13 -2.83 -4.69 -2.40
C THR A 13 -2.34 -6.13 -2.26
N ASN A 14 -3.22 -7.10 -2.52
CA ASN A 14 -2.89 -8.52 -2.42
C ASN A 14 -2.21 -9.06 -3.68
N SER A 15 -1.25 -8.31 -4.20
CA SER A 15 -0.42 -8.67 -5.36
C SER A 15 0.97 -8.08 -5.22
N ASN A 16 1.94 -8.58 -5.98
CA ASN A 16 3.30 -8.02 -6.07
C ASN A 16 4.02 -7.87 -4.72
N TYR A 17 3.97 -8.92 -3.89
CA TYR A 17 4.58 -8.97 -2.55
C TYR A 17 6.11 -8.89 -2.61
N SER A 18 6.73 -9.28 -3.73
CA SER A 18 8.17 -9.27 -3.86
C SER A 18 8.70 -7.86 -4.06
N PHE A 19 9.71 -7.49 -3.29
CA PHE A 19 10.41 -6.21 -3.45
C PHE A 19 11.54 -6.27 -4.51
N ASN A 20 12.34 -7.35 -4.50
CA ASN A 20 13.54 -7.47 -5.35
C ASN A 20 13.36 -8.37 -6.59
N LEU A 21 12.68 -9.50 -6.45
CA LEU A 21 12.61 -10.53 -7.49
C LEU A 21 11.16 -10.88 -7.84
N THR A 22 10.68 -10.34 -8.96
CA THR A 22 9.33 -10.57 -9.49
C THR A 22 9.00 -12.04 -9.78
N VAL A 23 10.01 -12.91 -9.89
CA VAL A 23 9.81 -14.34 -10.15
C VAL A 23 8.99 -15.00 -9.03
N TRP A 24 9.13 -14.56 -7.79
CA TRP A 24 8.36 -15.12 -6.68
C TRP A 24 6.87 -14.84 -6.85
N ASP A 25 6.48 -13.63 -7.23
CA ASP A 25 5.07 -13.31 -7.51
C ASP A 25 4.51 -14.11 -8.69
N LYS A 26 5.34 -14.45 -9.68
CA LYS A 26 4.91 -15.30 -10.80
C LYS A 26 4.75 -16.76 -10.35
N LEU A 27 5.69 -17.27 -9.56
CA LEU A 27 5.67 -18.64 -9.05
C LEU A 27 4.49 -18.88 -8.12
N PHE A 28 4.13 -17.90 -7.29
CA PHE A 28 3.03 -18.00 -6.32
C PHE A 28 1.72 -17.35 -6.81
N GLY A 29 1.66 -16.91 -8.07
CA GLY A 29 0.42 -16.40 -8.69
C GLY A 29 -0.06 -15.04 -8.18
N SER A 30 0.76 -14.27 -7.46
CA SER A 30 0.46 -12.92 -6.97
C SER A 30 0.91 -11.81 -7.92
N TYR A 31 1.42 -12.12 -9.11
CA TYR A 31 1.90 -11.11 -10.06
C TYR A 31 0.76 -10.34 -10.74
N ARG A 32 0.78 -9.00 -10.64
CA ARG A 32 -0.19 -8.11 -11.31
C ARG A 32 0.50 -6.98 -12.05
N LYS A 33 0.40 -6.98 -13.39
CA LYS A 33 1.08 -6.02 -14.28
C LYS A 33 0.56 -4.58 -14.19
N THR A 34 -0.75 -4.40 -14.04
CA THR A 34 -1.42 -3.09 -14.12
C THR A 34 -2.36 -2.86 -12.94
N ALA A 35 -2.47 -1.61 -12.51
CA ALA A 35 -3.51 -1.15 -11.60
C ALA A 35 -4.73 -0.68 -12.40
N THR A 36 -5.84 -0.49 -11.70
CA THR A 36 -7.09 0.05 -12.25
C THR A 36 -6.93 1.53 -12.64
N LYS A 37 -6.19 2.29 -11.82
CA LYS A 37 -5.86 3.71 -12.06
C LYS A 37 -4.46 3.87 -12.62
N ILE A 38 -4.24 5.00 -13.31
CA ILE A 38 -2.90 5.42 -13.71
C ILE A 38 -2.05 5.77 -12.48
N ASP A 39 -0.73 5.76 -12.64
CA ASP A 39 0.21 5.86 -11.53
C ASP A 39 0.07 7.15 -10.71
N GLN A 40 -0.33 8.25 -11.34
CA GLN A 40 -0.53 9.56 -10.71
C GLN A 40 -1.81 9.64 -9.89
N GLU A 41 -2.76 8.76 -10.13
CA GLU A 41 -4.09 8.76 -9.50
C GLU A 41 -4.27 7.59 -8.51
N LEU A 42 -3.20 6.81 -8.28
CA LEU A 42 -3.25 5.64 -7.43
C LEU A 42 -3.41 6.08 -5.96
N ASP A 43 -4.53 5.71 -5.35
CA ASP A 43 -4.74 5.95 -3.92
C ASP A 43 -3.87 4.97 -3.12
N ILE A 44 -2.84 5.50 -2.47
CA ILE A 44 -1.87 4.73 -1.71
C ILE A 44 -2.04 4.90 -0.19
N GLY A 45 -1.57 3.91 0.57
CA GLY A 45 -1.58 3.94 2.03
C GLY A 45 -2.89 3.45 2.64
N LEU A 46 -3.10 3.71 3.93
CA LEU A 46 -4.28 3.24 4.65
C LEU A 46 -5.42 4.26 4.55
N VAL A 47 -6.62 3.80 4.19
CA VAL A 47 -7.86 4.62 4.10
C VAL A 47 -8.11 5.43 5.40
N GLN A 48 -7.69 4.87 6.53
CA GLN A 48 -7.81 5.43 7.88
C GLN A 48 -6.96 6.70 8.10
N TYR A 49 -5.85 6.84 7.37
CA TYR A 49 -4.76 7.79 7.64
C TYR A 49 -4.37 8.56 6.38
N GLN A 50 -5.34 9.17 5.71
CA GLN A 50 -5.10 9.92 4.46
C GLN A 50 -4.58 11.33 4.69
N LYS A 51 -4.87 11.94 5.86
CA LYS A 51 -4.46 13.33 6.12
C LYS A 51 -2.96 13.43 6.35
N PRO A 52 -2.26 14.44 5.79
CA PRO A 52 -0.82 14.62 5.98
C PRO A 52 -0.39 14.63 7.44
N GLU A 53 -1.20 15.21 8.33
CA GLU A 53 -0.89 15.28 9.76
C GLU A 53 -0.89 13.89 10.41
N GLN A 54 -1.61 12.93 9.83
CA GLN A 54 -1.78 11.57 10.34
C GLN A 54 -0.76 10.56 9.80
N ASN A 55 -0.16 10.84 8.64
CA ASN A 55 0.76 9.93 7.96
C ASN A 55 2.19 10.47 7.80
N SER A 56 2.39 11.78 7.98
CA SER A 56 3.69 12.45 7.82
C SER A 56 4.12 13.23 9.07
N GLY A 57 3.21 13.46 10.01
CA GLY A 57 3.52 14.12 11.27
C GLY A 57 4.24 13.20 12.26
N LEU A 58 5.52 13.45 12.54
CA LEU A 58 6.33 12.61 13.44
C LEU A 58 5.64 12.35 14.80
N GLY A 59 5.13 13.39 15.45
CA GLY A 59 4.43 13.24 16.73
C GLY A 59 3.15 12.40 16.64
N TYR A 60 2.42 12.51 15.53
CA TYR A 60 1.25 11.68 15.29
C TYR A 60 1.67 10.22 15.08
N LEU A 61 2.66 9.97 14.22
CA LEU A 61 3.19 8.63 13.94
C LEU A 61 3.70 7.91 15.19
N LEU A 62 4.45 8.61 16.05
CA LEU A 62 4.93 8.05 17.33
C LEU A 62 3.78 7.75 18.30
N SER A 63 2.65 8.46 18.19
CA SER A 63 1.49 8.24 19.04
C SER A 63 0.55 7.13 18.55
N LEU A 64 0.66 6.69 17.28
CA LEU A 64 -0.24 5.68 16.68
C LEU A 64 -0.37 4.39 17.50
N PRO A 65 0.72 3.76 18.01
CA PRO A 65 0.63 2.52 18.78
C PRO A 65 -0.17 2.64 20.08
N PHE A 66 -0.31 3.85 20.63
CA PHE A 66 -0.99 4.12 21.90
C PHE A 66 -2.42 4.63 21.70
N ARG A 67 -2.82 4.89 20.46
CA ARG A 67 -4.17 5.31 20.11
C ARG A 67 -5.04 4.08 19.86
N ARG A 68 -6.29 4.13 20.31
CA ARG A 68 -7.28 3.11 19.99
C ARG A 68 -7.55 3.18 18.48
N GLN A 69 -7.28 2.09 17.76
CA GLN A 69 -7.64 1.98 16.35
C GLN A 69 -9.17 2.09 16.22
N LYS A 70 -9.63 2.91 15.28
CA LYS A 70 -11.05 3.06 14.95
C LYS A 70 -11.51 1.94 14.04
#